data_AF-A0A2T1D4Z4-F1
#
_entry.id   AF-A0A2T1D4Z4-F1
#
_cell.length_a   1.000
_cell.length_b   1.000
_cell.length_c   1.000
_cell.angle_alpha   90.00
_cell.angle_beta   90.00
_cell.angle_gamma   90.00
#
_symmetry.space_group_name_H-M   'P 1'
#
loop_
_entity.id
_entity.type
_entity.pdbx_description
1 polymer ?
#
loop_
_entity_poly.entity_id
_entity_poly.type
_entity_poly.pdbx_seq_one_letter_code
_entity_poly.pdbx_strand_id
1 'polypeptide(L)' 'MLKLKYRKAIFLILIALLAGGSMTIYSQSQSNFWLKTIELITFQQIATIVIYLSCFGWDLVRDRNG' A
#
# COMPACT_ATOMS: atom_id res chain seq x y z
N MET A 1 -18.60 -1.87 -12.97
CA MET A 1 -17.85 -2.91 -12.21
C MET A 1 -16.50 -3.13 -12.87
N LEU A 2 -15.40 -2.66 -12.29
CA LEU A 2 -14.05 -3.04 -12.73
C LEU A 2 -13.88 -4.56 -12.57
N LYS A 3 -13.58 -5.29 -13.65
CA LYS A 3 -13.31 -6.74 -13.60
C LYS A 3 -12.17 -7.01 -12.60
N LEU A 4 -12.28 -8.09 -11.83
CA LEU A 4 -11.35 -8.48 -10.76
C LEU A 4 -9.87 -8.46 -11.21
N LYS A 5 -9.61 -8.80 -12.48
CA LYS A 5 -8.29 -8.77 -13.11
C LYS A 5 -7.65 -7.37 -13.10
N TYR A 6 -8.41 -6.31 -13.37
CA TYR A 6 -7.90 -4.94 -13.36
C TYR A 6 -7.65 -4.44 -11.94
N ARG A 7 -8.49 -4.82 -10.96
CA ARG A 7 -8.27 -4.46 -9.55
C ARG A 7 -6.95 -5.03 -9.02
N LYS A 8 -6.63 -6.29 -9.37
CA LYS A 8 -5.34 -6.92 -9.05
C LYS A 8 -4.16 -6.19 -9.70
N ALA A 9 -4.28 -5.81 -10.98
CA ALA A 9 -3.23 -5.06 -11.66
C ALA A 9 -3.00 -3.68 -11.01
N ILE A 10 -4.07 -2.95 -10.71
CA ILE A 10 -4.01 -1.65 -10.03
C ILE A 10 -3.38 -1.78 -8.65
N PHE A 11 -3.78 -2.80 -7.88
CA PHE A 11 -3.19 -3.09 -6.57
C PHE A 11 -1.67 -3.31 -6.66
N LEU A 12 -1.23 -4.14 -7.60
CA LEU A 12 0.20 -4.42 -7.79
C LEU A 12 0.99 -3.17 -8.22
N ILE A 13 0.43 -2.34 -9.10
CA ILE A 13 1.05 -1.08 -9.53
C ILE A 13 1.19 -0.11 -8.34
N LEU A 14 0.15 0.01 -7.52
CA LEU A 14 0.15 0.89 -6.34
C LEU A 14 1.16 0.44 -5.28
N ILE A 15 1.27 -0.87 -5.04
CA ILE A 15 2.28 -1.43 -4.12
C ILE A 15 3.69 -1.21 -4.67
N ALA A 16 3.91 -1.40 -5.98
CA ALA A 16 5.22 -1.17 -6.59
C ALA A 16 5.64 0.31 -6.49
N LEU A 17 4.72 1.24 -6.75
CA LEU A 17 4.94 2.69 -6.56
C LEU A 17 5.24 3.03 -5.10
N LEU A 18 4.48 2.46 -4.17
CA LEU A 18 4.68 2.68 -2.74
C LEU A 18 6.07 2.18 -2.30
N ALA A 19 6.46 0.97 -2.69
CA ALA A 19 7.76 0.40 -2.34
C ALA A 19 8.92 1.22 -2.91
N GLY A 20 8.86 1.59 -4.20
CA GLY A 20 9.91 2.37 -4.85
C GLY A 20 10.01 3.82 -4.33
N GLY A 21 8.87 4.50 -4.18
CA GLY A 21 8.83 5.89 -3.72
C GLY A 21 9.29 6.02 -2.26
N SER A 22 8.82 5.12 -1.39
CA SER A 22 9.22 5.13 0.03
C SER A 22 10.70 4.82 0.23
N MET A 23 11.28 3.90 -0.54
CA MET A 23 12.72 3.62 -0.52
C MET A 23 13.57 4.82 -0.98
N THR A 24 13.08 5.56 -1.97
CA THR A 24 13.75 6.76 -2.50
C THR A 24 13.84 7.86 -1.43
N ILE A 25 12.72 8.11 -0.74
CA ILE A 25 12.66 9.08 0.37
C ILE A 25 13.54 8.61 1.55
N TYR A 26 13.51 7.31 1.87
CA TYR A 26 14.32 6.72 2.93
C TYR A 26 15.84 6.89 2.69
N SER A 27 16.28 6.75 1.44
CA SER A 27 17.69 6.90 1.04
C SER A 27 18.17 8.34 1.18
N GLN A 28 17.30 9.33 0.92
CA GLN A 28 17.65 10.76 1.03
C GLN A 28 17.58 11.30 2.47
N SER A 29 16.97 10.56 3.39
CA SER A 29 16.81 11.01 4.77
C SER A 29 18.11 10.91 5.58
N GLN A 30 18.54 12.05 6.12
CA GLN A 30 19.66 12.21 7.07
C GLN A 30 19.26 11.92 8.54
N SER A 31 18.02 11.50 8.80
CA SER A 31 17.54 11.16 10.14
C SER A 31 18.26 9.95 10.73
N ASN A 32 18.21 9.83 12.06
CA ASN A 32 18.68 8.65 12.79
C ASN A 32 18.14 7.36 12.16
N PHE A 33 19.04 6.41 11.86
CA PHE A 33 18.73 5.18 11.13
C PHE A 33 17.51 4.43 11.69
N TRP A 34 17.45 4.28 13.02
CA TRP A 34 16.34 3.63 13.70
C TRP A 34 15.01 4.35 13.52
N LEU A 35 15.03 5.68 13.61
CA LEU A 35 13.83 6.50 13.56
C LEU A 35 13.24 6.52 12.15
N LYS A 36 14.08 6.70 11.12
CA LYS A 36 13.63 6.63 9.72
C LYS A 36 13.16 5.24 9.30
N THR A 37 13.73 4.18 9.88
CA THR A 37 13.32 2.81 9.58
C THR A 37 11.93 2.53 10.17
N ILE A 38 11.68 2.97 11.40
CA ILE A 38 10.37 2.84 12.04
C ILE A 38 9.32 3.63 11.24
N GLU A 39 9.60 4.89 10.92
CA GLU A 39 8.69 5.71 10.09
C GLU A 39 8.39 5.06 8.74
N LEU A 40 9.41 4.54 8.06
CA LEU A 40 9.25 3.86 6.77
C LEU A 40 8.34 2.64 6.90
N ILE A 41 8.58 1.77 7.87
CA ILE A 41 7.80 0.55 8.09
C ILE A 41 6.36 0.92 8.44
N THR A 42 6.15 1.85 9.38
CA THR A 42 4.81 2.29 9.78
C THR A 42 4.05 2.89 8.61
N PHE A 43 4.70 3.73 7.80
CA PHE A 43 4.10 4.31 6.60
C PHE A 43 3.74 3.24 5.56
N GLN A 44 4.65 2.31 5.26
CA GLN A 44 4.41 1.23 4.30
C GLN A 44 3.25 0.33 4.74
N GLN A 45 3.16 -0.01 6.03
CA GLN A 45 2.08 -0.85 6.57
C GLN A 45 0.72 -0.14 6.45
N ILE A 46 0.63 1.13 6.88
CA ILE A 46 -0.61 1.91 6.81
C ILE A 46 -1.04 2.09 5.36
N ALA A 47 -0.13 2.50 4.48
CA ALA A 47 -0.44 2.71 3.06
C ALA A 47 -0.86 1.41 2.36
N THR A 48 -0.24 0.27 2.70
CA THR A 48 -0.63 -1.04 2.18
C THR A 48 -2.06 -1.42 2.59
N ILE A 49 -2.45 -1.18 3.84
CA ILE A 49 -3.81 -1.42 4.32
C ILE A 49 -4.82 -0.55 3.55
N VAL A 50 -4.52 0.73 3.37
CA VAL A 50 -5.38 1.66 2.61
C VAL A 50 -5.54 1.22 1.15
N ILE A 51 -4.45 0.81 0.50
CA ILE A 51 -4.47 0.30 -0.89
C ILE A 51 -5.30 -0.98 -0.97
N TYR A 52 -5.13 -1.91 -0.02
CA TYR A 52 -5.88 -3.16 0.03
C TYR A 52 -7.38 -2.92 0.19
N LEU A 53 -7.78 -2.08 1.16
CA LEU A 53 -9.18 -1.73 1.39
C LEU A 53 -9.80 -0.99 0.20
N SER A 54 -9.03 -0.13 -0.47
CA SER A 54 -9.51 0.59 -1.65
C SER A 54 -9.73 -0.34 -2.86
N CYS A 55 -8.85 -1.33 -3.07
CA CYS A 55 -8.97 -2.26 -4.19
C CYS A 55 -9.97 -3.41 -3.94
N PHE A 56 -9.99 -3.94 -2.72
CA PHE A 56 -10.71 -5.18 -2.37
C PHE A 56 -11.73 -5.02 -1.22
N GLY A 57 -11.77 -3.88 -0.53
CA GLY A 57 -12.70 -3.67 0.60
C GLY A 57 -14.17 -3.78 0.20
N TRP A 58 -14.53 -3.34 -1.01
CA TRP A 58 -15.89 -3.53 -1.53
C TRP A 58 -16.24 -5.01 -1.77
N ASP A 59 -15.25 -5.84 -2.12
CA ASP A 59 -15.45 -7.27 -2.32
C ASP A 59 -15.73 -7.96 -0.98
N LEU A 60 -14.99 -7.59 0.07
CA LEU A 60 -15.19 -8.10 1.44
C LEU A 60 -16.56 -7.73 2.03
N VAL A 61 -17.06 -6.52 1.76
CA VAL A 61 -18.40 -6.10 2.22
C VAL A 61 -19.50 -6.83 1.46
N ARG A 62 -19.28 -7.12 0.17
CA ARG A 62 -20.26 -7.82 -0.66
C ARG A 62 -20.36 -9.31 -0.36
N ASP A 63 -19.25 -9.96 -0.02
CA ASP A 63 -19.23 -11.37 0.40
C ASP A 63 -19.93 -11.60 1.75
N ARG A 64 -20.00 -10.57 2.60
CA ARG A 64 -20.62 -10.63 3.92
C ARG A 64 -22.13 -10.37 3.93
N ASN A 65 -22.67 -9.77 2.86
CA ASN A 65 -24.07 -9.34 2.74
C ASN A 65 -24.84 -10.05 1.60
N GLY A 66 -24.26 -11.08 0.99
CA GLY A 66 -24.89 -11.95 -0.01
C GLY A 66 -25.09 -13.35 0.53
#